data_AF-A0A354DHJ5-F1
#
_entry.id   AF-A0A354DHJ5-F1
#
_cell.length_a   1.000
_cell.length_b   1.000
_cell.length_c   1.000
_cell.angle_alpha   90.00
_cell.angle_beta   90.00
_cell.angle_gamma   90.00
#
_symmetry.space_group_name_H-M   'P 1'
#
loop_
_entity.id
_entity.type
_entity.pdbx_description
1 polymer ?
#
loop_
_entity_poly.entity_id
_entity_poly.type
_entity_poly.pdbx_seq_one_letter_code
_entity_poly.pdbx_strand_id
1 'polypeptide(L)'
;LLNEKKIPFYKNVTVEKVEPNLLHLTNGMTFPFTFSLITPAFKGADYIFASPDLEHENGIIPVHNTLQTKQWENIYSVGDTIQNPAVIHKSGWAAEVEAHIAAENIHLSLQGKTPEKKYVETALGMMELGTEGGMAFVKYPNKRNEAPMIEMATQGVLPHLMKVAFEKYYLWKLR
;
A
#
# COMPACT_ATOMS: atom_id res chain seq x y z
N LEU A 1 1.05 -22.61 4.65
CA LEU A 1 1.35 -22.49 3.20
C LEU A 1 2.81 -22.66 2.81
N LEU A 2 3.74 -21.73 3.10
CA LEU A 2 5.14 -21.83 2.62
C LEU A 2 5.82 -23.15 3.03
N ASN A 3 5.71 -23.52 4.31
CA ASN A 3 6.25 -24.79 4.82
C ASN A 3 5.60 -26.02 4.16
N GLU A 4 4.27 -26.02 3.99
CA GLU A 4 3.52 -27.12 3.35
C GLU A 4 3.94 -27.30 1.89
N LYS A 5 4.15 -26.19 1.17
CA LYS A 5 4.62 -26.16 -0.21
C LYS A 5 6.14 -26.30 -0.32
N LYS A 6 6.85 -26.45 0.81
CA LYS A 6 8.33 -26.57 0.89
C LYS A 6 9.06 -25.42 0.20
N ILE A 7 8.51 -24.22 0.27
CA ILE A 7 9.12 -23.01 -0.29
C ILE A 7 10.01 -22.39 0.79
N PRO A 8 11.35 -22.36 0.60
CA PRO A 8 12.24 -21.71 1.54
C PRO A 8 12.01 -20.20 1.51
N PHE A 9 12.11 -19.55 2.67
CA PHE A 9 12.04 -18.10 2.79
C PHE A 9 13.24 -17.58 3.58
N TYR A 10 13.78 -16.45 3.14
CA TYR A 10 14.93 -15.80 3.76
C TYR A 10 14.49 -14.39 4.19
N LYS A 11 14.76 -14.04 5.45
CA LYS A 11 14.44 -12.74 6.03
C LYS A 11 15.71 -11.92 6.18
N ASN A 12 15.56 -10.60 6.31
CA ASN A 12 16.66 -9.67 6.51
C ASN A 12 17.74 -9.75 5.41
N VAL A 13 17.28 -9.98 4.17
CA VAL A 13 18.12 -10.04 2.96
C VAL A 13 17.52 -9.17 1.88
N THR A 14 18.36 -8.63 1.01
CA THR A 14 17.94 -7.86 -0.17
C THR A 14 18.74 -8.33 -1.37
N VAL A 15 18.18 -8.19 -2.57
CA VAL A 15 18.89 -8.44 -3.82
C VAL A 15 19.97 -7.36 -3.98
N GLU A 16 21.23 -7.76 -3.96
CA GLU A 16 22.38 -6.87 -4.15
C GLU A 16 22.73 -6.73 -5.63
N LYS A 17 22.75 -7.85 -6.36
CA LYS A 17 23.12 -7.89 -7.78
C LYS A 17 22.40 -9.02 -8.50
N VAL A 18 22.05 -8.77 -9.76
CA VAL A 18 21.52 -9.78 -10.67
C VAL A 18 22.50 -9.95 -11.83
N GLU A 19 22.95 -11.18 -12.03
CA GLU A 19 23.76 -11.63 -13.17
C GLU A 19 22.94 -12.65 -14.00
N PRO A 20 23.37 -12.98 -15.23
CA PRO A 20 22.71 -14.02 -16.00
C PRO A 20 22.59 -15.32 -15.20
N ASN A 21 21.34 -15.71 -14.92
CA ASN A 21 20.97 -16.91 -14.18
C ASN A 21 21.45 -16.98 -12.72
N LEU A 22 21.91 -15.87 -12.13
CA LEU A 22 22.44 -15.86 -10.76
C LEU A 22 22.03 -14.59 -10.01
N LEU A 23 21.39 -14.79 -8.86
CA LEU A 23 20.97 -13.73 -7.95
C LEU A 23 21.95 -13.66 -6.77
N HIS A 24 22.46 -12.48 -6.46
CA HIS A 24 23.32 -12.22 -5.31
C HIS A 24 22.54 -11.46 -4.23
N LEU A 25 22.59 -11.96 -2.99
CA LEU A 25 21.96 -11.32 -1.84
C LEU A 25 22.99 -10.61 -0.95
N THR A 26 22.54 -9.59 -0.23
CA THR A 26 23.38 -8.77 0.67
C THR A 26 24.05 -9.53 1.81
N ASN A 27 23.63 -10.77 2.10
CA ASN A 27 24.25 -11.63 3.10
C ASN A 27 25.30 -12.59 2.51
N GLY A 28 25.69 -12.40 1.25
CA GLY A 28 26.66 -13.25 0.53
C GLY A 28 26.08 -14.53 -0.06
N MET A 29 24.78 -14.80 0.12
CA MET A 29 24.13 -15.95 -0.52
C MET A 29 23.93 -15.70 -2.01
N THR A 30 24.05 -16.76 -2.80
CA THR A 30 23.75 -16.73 -4.24
C THR A 30 22.72 -17.79 -4.59
N PHE A 31 21.82 -17.46 -5.52
CA PHE A 31 20.76 -18.36 -5.98
C PHE A 31 20.78 -18.46 -7.51
N PRO A 32 20.97 -19.66 -8.07
CA PRO A 32 20.76 -19.86 -9.50
C PRO A 32 19.27 -19.73 -9.81
N PHE A 33 18.93 -19.14 -10.96
CA PHE A 33 17.54 -19.04 -11.41
C PHE A 33 17.41 -19.18 -12.93
N THR A 34 16.33 -19.80 -13.38
CA THR A 34 15.86 -19.74 -14.79
C THR A 34 14.72 -18.73 -14.94
N PHE A 35 14.00 -18.45 -13.85
CA PHE A 35 12.94 -17.45 -13.78
C PHE A 35 12.99 -16.76 -12.41
N SER A 36 12.85 -15.44 -12.39
CA SER A 36 12.83 -14.63 -11.17
C SER A 36 11.76 -13.54 -11.27
N LEU A 37 10.96 -13.39 -10.21
CA LEU A 37 10.12 -12.21 -10.00
C LEU A 37 10.79 -11.34 -8.94
N ILE A 38 11.18 -10.13 -9.32
CA ILE A 38 11.86 -9.18 -8.43
C ILE A 38 10.97 -7.96 -8.27
N THR A 39 10.63 -7.63 -7.03
CA THR A 39 9.93 -6.39 -6.69
C THR A 39 10.98 -5.31 -6.40
N PRO A 40 11.08 -4.25 -7.21
CA PRO A 40 12.03 -3.17 -6.95
C PRO A 40 11.60 -2.31 -5.76
N ALA A 41 12.54 -1.53 -5.23
CA ALA A 41 12.20 -0.47 -4.29
C ALA A 41 11.31 0.59 -4.98
N PHE A 42 10.29 1.06 -4.27
CA PHE A 42 9.41 2.12 -4.76
C PHE A 42 10.04 3.50 -4.52
N LYS A 43 9.80 4.42 -5.45
CA LYS A 43 10.07 5.86 -5.32
C LYS A 43 8.87 6.64 -5.86
N GLY A 44 8.77 7.92 -5.53
CA GLY A 44 7.73 8.78 -6.11
C GLY A 44 7.89 8.97 -7.61
N ALA A 45 6.90 9.63 -8.21
CA ALA A 45 6.90 9.95 -9.63
C ALA A 45 7.87 11.11 -9.96
N ASP A 46 8.36 11.16 -11.21
CA ASP A 46 9.37 12.14 -11.64
C ASP A 46 8.94 13.61 -11.46
N TYR A 47 7.64 13.91 -11.53
CA TYR A 47 7.15 15.28 -11.32
C TYR A 47 7.36 15.77 -9.88
N ILE A 48 7.44 14.86 -8.90
CA ILE A 48 7.72 15.20 -7.50
C ILE A 48 9.17 15.68 -7.41
N PHE A 49 10.11 14.95 -8.02
CA PHE A 49 11.52 15.33 -8.08
C PHE A 49 11.77 16.60 -8.91
N ALA A 50 10.92 16.86 -9.91
CA ALA A 50 10.96 18.09 -10.70
C ALA A 50 10.36 19.32 -10.00
N SER A 51 9.80 19.14 -8.80
CA SER A 51 9.21 20.21 -7.99
C SER A 51 10.19 20.62 -6.87
N PRO A 52 11.12 21.55 -7.12
CA PRO A 52 12.23 21.84 -6.20
C PRO A 52 11.78 22.34 -4.82
N ASP A 53 10.60 22.97 -4.75
CA ASP A 53 10.05 23.53 -3.53
C ASP A 53 9.14 22.55 -2.77
N LEU A 54 8.96 21.31 -3.25
CA LEU A 54 8.11 20.31 -2.61
C LEU A 54 8.96 19.39 -1.72
N GLU A 55 8.74 19.45 -0.41
CA GLU A 55 9.40 18.60 0.58
C GLU A 55 9.00 17.14 0.35
N HIS A 56 10.00 16.28 0.16
CA HIS A 56 9.80 14.84 0.00
C HIS A 56 11.05 14.05 0.40
N GLU A 57 10.86 12.79 0.79
CA GLU A 57 11.93 11.80 0.94
C GLU A 57 11.78 10.75 -0.18
N ASN A 58 12.68 10.74 -1.17
CA ASN A 58 12.61 9.85 -2.34
C ASN A 58 11.23 9.87 -3.06
N GLY A 59 10.62 11.04 -3.15
CA GLY A 59 9.30 11.25 -3.76
C GLY A 59 8.11 10.81 -2.88
N ILE A 60 8.35 10.56 -1.59
CA ILE A 60 7.31 10.33 -0.59
C ILE A 60 7.11 11.62 0.22
N ILE A 61 5.88 12.10 0.29
CA ILE A 61 5.51 13.44 0.77
C ILE A 61 4.98 13.36 2.21
N PRO A 62 5.55 14.10 3.16
CA PRO A 62 5.07 14.11 4.54
C PRO A 62 3.72 14.82 4.65
N VAL A 63 2.73 14.13 5.26
CA VAL A 63 1.37 14.66 5.45
C VAL A 63 0.92 14.60 6.90
N HIS A 64 -0.10 15.40 7.22
CA HIS A 64 -0.90 15.26 8.43
C HIS A 64 -1.94 14.13 8.27
N ASN A 65 -2.64 13.76 9.35
CA ASN A 65 -3.78 12.85 9.27
C ASN A 65 -4.94 13.42 8.44
N THR A 66 -4.99 14.74 8.25
CA THR A 66 -5.93 15.42 7.34
C THR A 66 -5.53 15.32 5.87
N LEU A 67 -4.41 14.65 5.56
CA LEU A 67 -3.83 14.43 4.24
C LEU A 67 -3.28 15.68 3.55
N GLN A 68 -3.31 16.82 4.25
CA GLN A 68 -2.55 18.01 3.89
C GLN A 68 -1.07 17.74 4.03
N THR A 69 -0.26 18.25 3.10
CA THR A 69 1.20 18.24 3.27
C THR A 69 1.59 19.04 4.50
N LYS A 70 2.69 18.65 5.16
CA LYS A 70 3.19 19.41 6.32
C LYS A 70 3.77 20.78 5.93
N GLN A 71 4.18 20.91 4.67
CA GLN A 71 4.81 22.12 4.15
C GLN A 71 3.78 23.15 3.66
N TRP A 72 2.72 22.70 2.99
CA TRP A 72 1.72 23.56 2.33
C TRP A 72 0.29 23.15 2.72
N GLU A 73 -0.46 24.08 3.32
CA GLU A 73 -1.84 23.81 3.78
C GLU A 73 -2.83 23.55 2.64
N ASN A 74 -2.53 24.06 1.45
CA ASN A 74 -3.37 23.95 0.25
C ASN A 74 -2.94 22.80 -0.69
N ILE A 75 -1.94 22.00 -0.32
CA ILE A 75 -1.53 20.82 -1.07
C ILE A 75 -1.89 19.58 -0.26
N TYR A 76 -2.48 18.60 -0.95
CA TYR A 76 -2.85 17.30 -0.38
C TYR A 76 -2.12 16.19 -1.13
N SER A 77 -1.76 15.13 -0.41
CA SER A 77 -1.16 13.93 -0.99
C SER A 77 -1.92 12.71 -0.49
N VAL A 78 -2.17 11.75 -1.38
CA VAL A 78 -2.92 10.51 -1.09
C VAL A 78 -2.28 9.31 -1.80
N GLY A 79 -2.63 8.11 -1.36
CA GLY A 79 -2.17 6.84 -1.90
C GLY A 79 -0.69 6.58 -1.65
N ASP A 80 -0.02 6.00 -2.65
CA ASP A 80 1.35 5.51 -2.52
C ASP A 80 2.39 6.60 -2.24
N THR A 81 2.03 7.86 -2.43
CA THR A 81 2.93 9.02 -2.29
C THR A 81 3.09 9.50 -0.85
N ILE A 82 2.27 9.06 0.11
CA ILE A 82 2.26 9.69 1.45
C ILE A 82 3.30 9.10 2.42
N GLN A 83 3.87 9.95 3.26
CA GLN A 83 4.59 9.59 4.48
C GLN A 83 3.77 10.04 5.67
N ASN A 84 3.11 9.09 6.32
CA ASN A 84 2.36 9.31 7.56
C ASN A 84 2.58 8.10 8.49
N PRO A 85 3.11 8.29 9.71
CA PRO A 85 3.33 7.20 10.66
C PRO A 85 2.06 6.41 11.03
N ALA A 86 0.87 7.00 10.86
CA ALA A 86 -0.42 6.34 11.09
C ALA A 86 -0.87 5.47 9.90
N VAL A 87 -0.12 5.43 8.81
CA VAL A 87 -0.42 4.64 7.60
C VAL A 87 0.64 3.55 7.43
N ILE A 88 0.24 2.31 7.66
CA ILE A 88 1.12 1.14 7.60
C ILE A 88 1.02 0.45 6.22
N HIS A 89 -0.16 0.41 5.60
CA HIS A 89 -0.44 -0.31 4.36
C HIS A 89 -0.83 0.63 3.22
N LYS A 90 -0.01 0.65 2.17
CA LYS A 90 -0.34 1.30 0.90
C LYS A 90 -1.13 0.31 0.05
N SER A 91 -2.40 0.62 -0.21
CA SER A 91 -3.34 -0.25 -0.92
C SER A 91 -4.38 0.56 -1.68
N GLY A 92 -5.05 -0.06 -2.66
CA GLY A 92 -6.15 0.59 -3.39
C GLY A 92 -7.31 1.01 -2.47
N TRP A 93 -7.62 0.22 -1.43
CA TRP A 93 -8.62 0.60 -0.41
C TRP A 93 -8.20 1.87 0.35
N ALA A 94 -6.94 1.91 0.82
CA ALA A 94 -6.41 3.08 1.52
C ALA A 94 -6.45 4.33 0.62
N ALA A 95 -5.97 4.20 -0.62
CA ALA A 95 -5.94 5.31 -1.58
C ALA A 95 -7.35 5.88 -1.85
N GLU A 96 -8.37 5.02 -2.02
CA GLU A 96 -9.76 5.46 -2.22
C GLU A 96 -10.29 6.20 -0.99
N VAL A 97 -10.11 5.65 0.22
CA VAL A 97 -10.56 6.31 1.47
C VAL A 97 -9.85 7.65 1.68
N GLU A 98 -8.53 7.69 1.45
CA GLU A 98 -7.73 8.90 1.54
C GLU A 98 -8.19 9.96 0.54
N ALA A 99 -8.50 9.58 -0.70
CA ALA A 99 -9.01 10.50 -1.71
C ALA A 99 -10.33 11.16 -1.28
N HIS A 100 -11.25 10.41 -0.67
CA HIS A 100 -12.51 10.97 -0.15
C HIS A 100 -12.27 11.95 1.00
N ILE A 101 -11.40 11.60 1.95
CA ILE A 101 -11.04 12.46 3.09
C ILE A 101 -10.37 13.76 2.61
N ALA A 102 -9.44 13.66 1.65
CA ALA A 102 -8.78 14.81 1.06
C ALA A 102 -9.80 15.71 0.35
N ALA A 103 -10.71 15.14 -0.45
CA ALA A 103 -11.75 15.90 -1.13
C ALA A 103 -12.68 16.64 -0.15
N GLU A 104 -13.11 16.00 0.94
CA GLU A 104 -13.91 16.64 1.99
C GLU A 104 -13.15 17.80 2.67
N ASN A 105 -11.87 17.60 2.98
CA ASN A 105 -11.04 18.63 3.60
C ASN A 105 -10.73 19.81 2.66
N ILE A 106 -10.54 19.53 1.37
CA ILE A 106 -10.43 20.58 0.34
C ILE A 106 -11.73 21.37 0.28
N HIS A 107 -12.88 20.70 0.28
CA HIS A 107 -14.18 21.37 0.29
C HIS A 107 -14.36 22.28 1.51
N LEU A 108 -13.98 21.83 2.71
CA LEU A 108 -14.00 22.65 3.92
C LEU A 108 -13.09 23.88 3.80
N SER A 109 -11.87 23.69 3.28
CA SER A 109 -10.90 24.77 3.08
C SER A 109 -11.42 25.84 2.12
N LEU A 110 -12.09 25.44 1.03
CA LEU A 110 -12.73 26.35 0.08
C LEU A 110 -13.86 27.18 0.70
N GLN A 111 -14.45 26.72 1.81
CA GLN A 111 -15.44 27.45 2.59
C GLN A 111 -14.82 28.32 3.71
N GLY A 112 -13.49 28.41 3.78
CA GLY A 112 -12.78 29.09 4.86
C GLY A 112 -12.83 28.36 6.21
N LYS A 113 -13.16 27.05 6.20
CA LYS A 113 -13.18 26.20 7.40
C LYS A 113 -11.89 25.41 7.51
N THR A 114 -11.49 25.10 8.74
CA THR A 114 -10.33 24.25 9.02
C THR A 114 -10.60 22.79 8.63
N PRO A 115 -9.67 22.11 7.93
CA PRO A 115 -9.72 20.66 7.71
C PRO A 115 -9.77 19.88 9.02
N GLU A 116 -10.74 18.99 9.16
CA GLU A 116 -10.98 18.22 10.38
C GLU A 116 -11.07 16.71 10.16
N LYS A 117 -11.29 16.27 8.91
CA LYS A 117 -11.42 14.84 8.59
C LYS A 117 -10.06 14.19 8.65
N LYS A 118 -9.93 13.10 9.40
CA LYS A 118 -8.66 12.41 9.62
C LYS A 118 -8.74 11.00 9.06
N TYR A 119 -7.70 10.61 8.34
CA TYR A 119 -7.50 9.23 7.95
C TYR A 119 -7.23 8.36 9.18
N VAL A 120 -7.91 7.22 9.21
CA VAL A 120 -7.75 6.17 10.21
C VAL A 120 -7.55 4.88 9.44
N GLU A 121 -6.38 4.27 9.62
CA GLU A 121 -5.99 3.13 8.81
C GLU A 121 -6.91 1.92 9.01
N THR A 122 -7.43 1.42 7.90
CA THR A 122 -8.10 0.12 7.82
C THR A 122 -7.39 -0.69 6.75
N ALA A 123 -7.02 -1.93 7.06
CA ALA A 123 -6.41 -2.82 6.08
C ALA A 123 -7.47 -3.77 5.52
N LEU A 124 -7.65 -3.74 4.21
CA LEU A 124 -8.43 -4.71 3.47
C LEU A 124 -7.54 -5.22 2.33
N GLY A 125 -7.36 -6.53 2.26
CA GLY A 125 -6.53 -7.12 1.21
C GLY A 125 -7.07 -8.46 0.74
N MET A 126 -6.78 -8.75 -0.52
CA MET A 126 -7.08 -10.03 -1.16
C MET A 126 -5.81 -10.53 -1.86
N MET A 127 -5.58 -11.82 -1.81
CA MET A 127 -4.43 -12.49 -2.41
C MET A 127 -4.90 -13.77 -3.12
N GLU A 128 -4.36 -14.04 -4.31
CA GLU A 128 -4.57 -15.33 -4.97
C GLU A 128 -3.52 -16.33 -4.51
N LEU A 129 -3.97 -17.53 -4.15
CA LEU A 129 -3.14 -18.63 -3.66
C LEU A 129 -3.04 -19.78 -4.70
N GLY A 130 -3.50 -19.53 -5.92
CA GLY A 130 -3.48 -20.51 -7.01
C GLY A 130 -4.51 -21.62 -6.77
N THR A 131 -4.06 -22.87 -6.66
CA THR A 131 -4.96 -24.03 -6.50
C THR A 131 -5.71 -24.05 -5.17
N GLU A 132 -5.24 -23.30 -4.18
CA GLU A 132 -5.90 -23.18 -2.87
C GLU A 132 -7.03 -22.12 -2.88
N GLY A 133 -7.33 -21.54 -4.05
CA GLY A 133 -8.25 -20.42 -4.19
C GLY A 133 -7.58 -19.10 -3.82
N GLY A 134 -8.27 -18.27 -3.04
CA GLY A 134 -7.78 -16.96 -2.61
C GLY A 134 -7.72 -16.85 -1.10
N MET A 135 -7.15 -15.75 -0.63
CA MET A 135 -7.16 -15.31 0.76
C MET A 135 -7.68 -13.89 0.84
N ALA A 136 -8.53 -13.62 1.82
CA ALA A 136 -8.98 -12.27 2.13
C ALA A 136 -8.66 -11.98 3.60
N PHE A 137 -8.22 -10.77 3.88
CA PHE A 137 -8.03 -10.29 5.24
C PHE A 137 -8.62 -8.91 5.44
N VAL A 138 -9.11 -8.67 6.66
CA VAL A 138 -9.60 -7.37 7.11
C VAL A 138 -9.03 -7.08 8.49
N LYS A 139 -8.56 -5.85 8.65
CA LYS A 139 -8.11 -5.28 9.91
C LYS A 139 -8.76 -3.91 10.08
N TYR A 140 -9.71 -3.83 11.00
CA TYR A 140 -10.43 -2.60 11.31
C TYR A 140 -10.01 -2.10 12.69
N PRO A 141 -9.54 -0.84 12.83
CA PRO A 141 -9.05 -0.33 14.11
C PRO A 141 -10.21 -0.11 15.09
N ASN A 142 -9.92 -0.21 16.39
CA ASN A 142 -10.85 0.26 17.42
C ASN A 142 -10.88 1.80 17.46
N LYS A 143 -11.82 2.40 18.21
CA LYS A 143 -11.96 3.86 18.32
C LYS A 143 -10.70 4.60 18.81
N ARG A 144 -9.74 3.88 19.42
CA ARG A 144 -8.49 4.44 19.95
C ARG A 144 -7.28 4.15 19.06
N ASN A 145 -7.46 3.45 17.94
CA ASN A 145 -6.39 3.01 17.04
C ASN A 145 -5.27 2.19 17.73
N GLU A 146 -5.55 1.57 18.88
CA GLU A 146 -4.56 0.84 19.69
C GLU A 146 -4.49 -0.66 19.31
N ALA A 147 -5.65 -1.26 19.03
CA ALA A 147 -5.79 -2.66 18.62
C ALA A 147 -6.93 -2.78 17.60
N PRO A 148 -6.87 -3.72 16.65
CA PRO A 148 -7.97 -3.94 15.73
C PRO A 148 -9.20 -4.45 16.46
N MET A 149 -10.35 -3.83 16.22
CA MET A 149 -11.65 -4.33 16.65
C MET A 149 -12.02 -5.61 15.88
N ILE A 150 -11.62 -5.67 14.61
CA ILE A 150 -11.82 -6.82 13.74
C ILE A 150 -10.48 -7.16 13.12
N GLU A 151 -10.02 -8.39 13.31
CA GLU A 151 -8.88 -8.97 12.62
C GLU A 151 -9.26 -10.37 12.18
N MET A 152 -9.48 -10.54 10.87
CA MET A 152 -9.92 -11.80 10.29
C MET A 152 -9.15 -12.08 9.01
N ALA A 153 -8.80 -13.34 8.82
CA ALA A 153 -8.29 -13.84 7.56
C ALA A 153 -9.00 -15.15 7.21
N THR A 154 -9.38 -15.30 5.94
CA THR A 154 -10.01 -16.51 5.43
C THR A 154 -9.38 -16.91 4.10
N GLN A 155 -9.35 -18.21 3.82
CA GLN A 155 -8.80 -18.77 2.59
C GLN A 155 -9.78 -19.74 1.93
N GLY A 156 -9.72 -19.88 0.61
CA GLY A 156 -10.48 -20.85 -0.17
C GLY A 156 -11.09 -20.28 -1.44
N VAL A 157 -12.08 -21.00 -1.99
CA VAL A 157 -12.74 -20.63 -3.25
C VAL A 157 -13.52 -19.33 -3.15
N LEU A 158 -14.13 -19.05 -1.98
CA LEU A 158 -14.94 -17.85 -1.82
C LEU A 158 -14.10 -16.55 -1.96
N PRO A 159 -12.96 -16.37 -1.25
CA PRO A 159 -12.06 -15.24 -1.50
C PRO A 159 -11.58 -15.08 -2.94
N HIS A 160 -11.31 -16.18 -3.65
CA HIS A 160 -10.97 -16.14 -5.07
C HIS A 160 -12.11 -15.53 -5.90
N LEU A 161 -13.33 -16.04 -5.73
CA LEU A 161 -14.51 -15.52 -6.44
C LEU A 161 -14.77 -14.04 -6.11
N MET A 162 -14.58 -13.64 -4.85
CA MET A 162 -14.69 -12.23 -4.44
C MET A 162 -13.66 -11.35 -5.15
N LYS A 163 -12.40 -11.78 -5.23
CA LYS A 163 -11.34 -11.05 -5.94
C LYS A 163 -11.67 -10.90 -7.42
N VAL A 164 -12.09 -11.98 -8.09
CA VAL A 164 -12.47 -11.96 -9.51
C VAL A 164 -13.68 -11.05 -9.76
N ALA A 165 -14.68 -11.09 -8.88
CA ALA A 165 -15.84 -10.21 -8.97
C ALA A 165 -15.45 -8.74 -8.79
N PHE A 166 -14.61 -8.44 -7.79
CA PHE A 166 -14.12 -7.10 -7.54
C PHE A 166 -13.32 -6.55 -8.73
N GLU A 167 -12.41 -7.35 -9.30
CA GLU A 167 -11.63 -6.96 -10.48
C GLU A 167 -12.52 -6.57 -11.66
N LYS A 168 -13.53 -7.39 -11.99
CA LYS A 168 -14.48 -7.11 -13.07
C LYS A 168 -15.31 -5.86 -12.79
N TYR A 169 -15.83 -5.72 -11.57
CA TYR A 169 -16.61 -4.57 -11.16
C TYR A 169 -15.79 -3.28 -11.22
N TYR A 170 -14.58 -3.29 -10.68
CA TYR A 170 -13.71 -2.11 -10.60
C TYR A 170 -13.31 -1.63 -11.99
N LEU A 171 -12.91 -2.56 -12.89
CA LEU A 171 -12.61 -2.23 -14.28
C LEU A 171 -13.83 -1.74 -15.06
N TRP A 172 -15.04 -2.25 -14.77
CA TRP A 172 -16.27 -1.73 -15.36
C TRP A 172 -16.60 -0.32 -14.88
N LYS A 173 -16.47 -0.06 -13.57
CA LYS A 173 -16.78 1.23 -12.94
C LYS A 173 -15.79 2.35 -13.35
N LEU A 174 -14.55 1.99 -13.74
CA LEU A 174 -13.55 2.93 -14.23
C LEU A 174 -13.67 3.26 -15.73
N ARG A 175 -14.46 2.51 -16.49
CA ARG A 175 -14.78 2.84 -17.89
C ARG A 175 -15.86 3.91 -17.96
#